data_AF-A0AAW0KTI4-F1
#
_entry.id   AF-A0AAW0KTI4-F1
#
_cell.length_a   1.000
_cell.length_b   1.000
_cell.length_c   1.000
_cell.angle_alpha   90.00
_cell.angle_beta   90.00
_cell.angle_gamma   90.00
#
_symmetry.space_group_name_H-M   'P 1'
#
loop_
_entity.id
_entity.type
_entity.pdbx_description
1 polymer ?
#
loop_
_entity_poly.entity_id
_entity_poly.type
_entity_poly.pdbx_seq_one_letter_code
_entity_poly.pdbx_strand_id
1 'polypeptide(L)'
;AGHTVHIAGLMRLDIEESSVDSIYVTVWASPYLLLHVGKTENAQIMQEKHFGLQLQPPIGEKRVEELGKWVRREFRVSGNSWDSSSVDIAASGLGLFAVGVKGEAVFVFGPIKELISHTFEVAGFTVSKIVSKADQALNKRRQNEKKRKQSDPKVSVPAESPILTVGADSNSC
;
A
#
# COMPACT_ATOMS: atom_id res chain seq x y z
N ALA A 1 -6.07 11.21 -20.31
CA ALA A 1 -4.66 11.51 -20.64
C ALA A 1 -4.39 13.01 -20.49
N GLY A 2 -3.12 13.42 -20.42
CA GLY A 2 -2.69 14.83 -20.41
C GLY A 2 -2.81 15.56 -19.06
N HIS A 3 -2.95 14.82 -17.95
CA HIS A 3 -2.99 15.39 -16.61
C HIS A 3 -1.84 14.87 -15.74
N THR A 4 -1.42 15.70 -14.78
CA THR A 4 -0.35 15.41 -13.82
C THR A 4 -0.82 15.63 -12.39
N VAL A 5 -0.31 14.83 -11.46
CA VAL A 5 -0.47 15.00 -10.02
C VAL A 5 0.91 15.07 -9.37
N HIS A 6 1.22 16.21 -8.74
CA HIS A 6 2.40 16.37 -7.91
C HIS A 6 2.03 16.21 -6.44
N ILE A 7 2.91 15.53 -5.70
CA ILE A 7 2.90 15.51 -4.24
C ILE A 7 4.12 16.30 -3.80
N ALA A 8 3.87 17.56 -3.41
CA ALA A 8 4.90 18.54 -3.14
C ALA A 8 5.91 18.61 -4.31
N GLY A 9 7.18 18.90 -4.00
CA GLY A 9 8.30 18.70 -4.93
C GLY A 9 8.94 17.32 -4.82
N LEU A 10 8.23 16.29 -4.33
CA LEU A 10 8.88 15.02 -3.98
C LEU A 10 8.58 13.87 -4.93
N MET A 11 7.37 13.83 -5.49
CA MET A 11 7.02 12.89 -6.55
C MET A 11 5.92 13.42 -7.47
N ARG A 12 5.89 12.91 -8.69
CA ARG A 12 4.95 13.27 -9.75
C ARG A 12 4.42 12.05 -10.47
N LEU A 13 3.13 12.04 -10.76
CA LEU A 13 2.46 11.05 -11.62
C LEU A 13 1.83 11.75 -12.82
N ASP A 14 2.31 11.43 -14.02
CA ASP A 14 1.77 11.91 -15.29
C ASP A 14 0.93 10.81 -15.95
N ILE A 15 -0.23 11.18 -16.50
CA ILE A 15 -1.12 10.31 -17.27
C ILE A 15 -0.88 10.59 -18.75
N GLU A 16 0.06 9.90 -19.37
CA GLU A 16 0.50 10.17 -20.76
C GLU A 16 -0.56 9.73 -21.77
N GLU A 17 -0.98 8.46 -21.69
CA GLU A 17 -1.90 7.86 -22.65
C GLU A 17 -3.04 7.15 -21.93
N SER A 18 -4.20 7.08 -22.57
CA SER A 18 -5.31 6.25 -22.10
C SER A 18 -6.21 5.84 -23.26
N SER A 19 -6.69 4.59 -23.23
CA SER A 19 -7.72 4.10 -24.13
C SER A 19 -9.14 4.48 -23.68
N VAL A 20 -9.28 5.19 -22.55
CA VAL A 20 -10.55 5.56 -21.94
C VAL A 20 -10.57 7.03 -21.55
N ASP A 21 -11.78 7.58 -21.43
CA ASP A 21 -11.98 8.99 -21.14
C ASP A 21 -11.74 9.34 -19.66
N SER A 22 -11.75 8.35 -18.77
CA SER A 22 -11.70 8.56 -17.33
C SER A 22 -10.82 7.53 -16.63
N ILE A 23 -10.11 7.99 -15.61
CA ILE A 23 -9.21 7.24 -14.74
C ILE A 23 -9.43 7.77 -13.33
N TYR A 24 -9.51 6.89 -12.33
CA TYR A 24 -9.52 7.30 -10.93
C TYR A 24 -8.12 7.20 -10.35
N VAL A 25 -7.65 8.29 -9.75
CA VAL A 25 -6.41 8.33 -9.00
C VAL A 25 -6.74 8.73 -7.56
N THR A 26 -6.49 7.82 -6.63
CA THR A 26 -6.60 8.09 -5.19
C THR A 26 -5.21 8.30 -4.63
N VAL A 27 -5.00 9.44 -3.97
CA VAL A 27 -3.71 9.80 -3.38
C VAL A 27 -3.73 9.56 -1.88
N TRP A 28 -2.82 8.73 -1.40
CA TRP A 28 -2.53 8.53 0.02
C TRP A 28 -1.21 9.21 0.35
N ALA A 29 -1.26 10.33 1.05
CA ALA A 29 -0.08 11.09 1.47
C ALA A 29 -0.35 11.80 2.80
N SER A 30 0.71 12.35 3.40
CA SER A 30 0.57 13.23 4.56
C SER A 30 -0.33 14.43 4.22
N PRO A 31 -1.26 14.84 5.11
CA PRO A 31 -2.11 16.02 4.87
C PRO A 31 -1.32 17.33 4.87
N TYR A 32 -0.04 17.30 5.25
CA TYR A 32 0.87 18.44 5.24
C TYR A 32 1.65 18.58 3.93
N LEU A 33 1.50 17.64 2.99
CA LEU A 33 2.09 17.74 1.66
C LEU A 33 1.05 18.29 0.69
N LEU A 34 1.39 19.39 0.02
CA LEU A 34 0.49 19.99 -0.96
C LEU A 34 0.35 19.09 -2.19
N LEU A 35 -0.89 18.93 -2.66
CA LEU A 35 -1.21 18.24 -3.89
C LEU A 35 -1.48 19.26 -4.99
N HIS A 36 -0.73 19.18 -6.09
CA HIS A 36 -0.94 20.03 -7.26
C HIS A 36 -1.36 19.19 -8.45
N VAL A 37 -2.54 19.49 -8.99
CA VAL A 37 -3.08 18.83 -10.18
C VAL A 37 -3.07 19.83 -11.33
N GLY A 38 -2.64 19.39 -12.52
CA GLY A 38 -2.59 20.26 -13.69
C GLY A 38 -2.48 19.49 -14.99
N LYS A 39 -2.26 20.21 -16.09
CA LYS A 39 -2.00 19.60 -17.39
C LYS A 39 -0.55 19.13 -17.50
N THR A 40 -0.32 17.97 -18.12
CA THR A 40 1.03 17.38 -18.29
C THR A 40 1.97 18.30 -19.07
N GLU A 41 1.46 19.05 -20.05
CA GLU A 41 2.25 20.02 -20.84
C GLU A 41 2.94 21.09 -19.98
N ASN A 42 2.37 21.39 -18.79
CA ASN A 42 2.92 22.37 -17.85
C ASN A 42 3.74 21.70 -16.72
N ALA A 43 3.77 20.38 -16.65
CA ALA A 43 4.36 19.64 -15.52
C ALA A 43 5.86 19.92 -15.36
N GLN A 44 6.59 19.93 -16.47
CA GLN A 44 8.02 20.23 -16.46
C GLN A 44 8.30 21.68 -16.03
N ILE A 45 7.55 22.65 -16.57
CA ILE A 45 7.69 24.06 -16.21
C ILE A 45 7.35 24.28 -14.73
N MET A 46 6.30 23.61 -14.23
CA MET A 46 5.91 23.65 -12.82
C MET A 46 7.05 23.14 -11.94
N GLN A 47 7.67 22.02 -12.31
CA GLN A 47 8.81 21.47 -11.59
C GLN A 47 10.03 22.40 -11.63
N GLU A 48 10.43 22.89 -12.80
CA GLU A 48 11.64 23.70 -12.93
C GLU A 48 11.54 25.06 -12.25
N LYS A 49 10.38 25.72 -12.33
CA LYS A 49 10.20 27.10 -11.83
C LYS A 49 9.72 27.18 -10.39
N HIS A 50 9.11 26.12 -9.86
CA HIS A 50 8.40 26.18 -8.58
C HIS A 50 8.90 25.17 -7.55
N PHE A 51 9.95 24.38 -7.84
CA PHE A 51 10.57 23.48 -6.87
C PHE A 51 11.32 24.24 -5.79
N GLY A 52 10.97 23.99 -4.52
CA GLY A 52 11.45 24.80 -3.40
C GLY A 52 10.58 26.03 -3.10
N LEU A 53 9.60 26.36 -3.96
CA LEU A 53 8.71 27.53 -3.84
C LEU A 53 7.25 27.14 -3.63
N GLN A 54 6.48 26.82 -4.68
CA GLN A 54 5.13 26.27 -4.52
C GLN A 54 5.17 24.76 -4.31
N LEU A 55 6.11 24.05 -4.96
CA LEU A 55 6.32 22.62 -4.78
C LEU A 55 7.23 22.39 -3.57
N GLN A 56 6.66 22.57 -2.38
CA GLN A 56 7.31 22.33 -1.09
C GLN A 56 6.68 21.14 -0.38
N PRO A 57 7.47 20.36 0.38
CA PRO A 57 8.94 20.39 0.52
C PRO A 57 9.73 20.06 -0.77
N PRO A 58 11.03 20.45 -0.85
CA PRO A 58 11.84 21.12 0.17
C PRO A 58 11.45 22.59 0.29
N ILE A 59 11.81 23.24 1.39
CA ILE A 59 11.54 24.67 1.59
C ILE A 59 12.77 25.46 1.15
N GLY A 60 12.62 26.29 0.13
CA GLY A 60 13.68 27.12 -0.44
C GLY A 60 14.45 26.42 -1.56
N GLU A 61 14.76 27.18 -2.61
CA GLU A 61 15.42 26.70 -3.83
C GLU A 61 16.79 26.08 -3.55
N LYS A 62 17.56 26.62 -2.59
CA LYS A 62 18.88 26.09 -2.21
C LYS A 62 18.83 24.64 -1.73
N ARG A 63 17.71 24.22 -1.14
CA ARG A 63 17.54 22.87 -0.61
C ARG A 63 17.12 21.86 -1.68
N VAL A 64 16.77 22.33 -2.88
CA VAL A 64 16.52 21.45 -4.03
C VAL A 64 17.79 20.68 -4.39
N GLU A 65 18.95 21.32 -4.29
CA GLU A 65 20.26 20.70 -4.56
C GLU A 65 20.62 19.60 -3.54
N GLU A 66 20.03 19.63 -2.34
CA GLU A 66 20.19 18.58 -1.32
C GLU A 66 19.44 17.30 -1.69
N LEU A 67 18.48 17.37 -2.61
CA LEU A 67 17.66 16.24 -3.00
C LEU A 67 18.30 15.46 -4.14
N GLY A 68 18.16 14.14 -4.07
CA GLY A 68 18.62 13.25 -5.12
C GLY A 68 18.00 13.50 -6.50
N LYS A 69 18.53 12.77 -7.48
CA LYS A 69 18.06 12.85 -8.87
C LYS A 69 16.65 12.30 -9.01
N TRP A 70 15.83 12.97 -9.81
CA TRP A 70 14.55 12.43 -10.26
C TRP A 70 14.76 11.23 -11.18
N VAL A 71 13.99 10.17 -10.99
CA VAL A 71 14.05 8.96 -11.82
C VAL A 71 12.72 8.76 -12.50
N ARG A 72 12.69 8.92 -13.82
CA ARG A 72 11.52 8.61 -14.63
C ARG A 72 11.30 7.10 -14.68
N ARG A 73 10.08 6.66 -14.37
CA ARG A 73 9.59 5.29 -14.52
C ARG A 73 8.30 5.32 -15.31
N GLU A 74 8.16 4.44 -16.28
CA GLU A 74 6.94 4.32 -17.08
C GLU A 74 6.25 3.00 -16.74
N PHE A 75 4.93 3.05 -16.63
CA PHE A 75 4.09 1.91 -16.31
C PHE A 75 2.93 1.85 -17.28
N ARG A 76 2.71 0.68 -17.85
CA ARG A 76 1.50 0.37 -18.61
C ARG A 76 0.56 -0.42 -17.71
N VAL A 77 -0.66 0.08 -17.55
CA VAL A 77 -1.63 -0.46 -16.60
C VAL A 77 -2.90 -0.78 -17.34
N SER A 78 -3.39 -2.00 -17.13
CA SER A 78 -4.68 -2.47 -17.59
C SER A 78 -5.60 -2.72 -16.41
N GLY A 79 -6.90 -2.56 -16.62
CA GLY A 79 -7.90 -2.96 -15.63
C GLY A 79 -9.29 -3.03 -16.23
N ASN A 80 -10.24 -3.59 -15.48
CA ASN A 80 -11.59 -3.87 -15.97
C ASN A 80 -12.71 -3.54 -14.95
N SER A 81 -12.35 -2.99 -13.78
CA SER A 81 -13.29 -2.66 -12.71
C SER A 81 -12.95 -1.30 -12.09
N TRP A 82 -13.96 -0.72 -11.43
CA TRP A 82 -13.83 0.47 -10.59
C TRP A 82 -13.91 0.15 -9.10
N ASP A 83 -14.19 -1.10 -8.74
CA ASP A 83 -14.39 -1.53 -7.34
C ASP A 83 -13.07 -1.62 -6.56
N SER A 84 -11.93 -1.69 -7.26
CA SER A 84 -10.59 -1.74 -6.71
C SER A 84 -9.59 -0.99 -7.60
N SER A 85 -8.44 -0.62 -7.05
CA SER A 85 -7.33 -0.14 -7.87
C SER A 85 -6.81 -1.27 -8.78
N SER A 86 -6.42 -0.89 -9.99
CA SER A 86 -5.72 -1.75 -10.96
C SER A 86 -4.23 -1.85 -10.62
N VAL A 87 -3.65 -0.76 -10.12
CA VAL A 87 -2.27 -0.72 -9.63
C VAL A 87 -2.10 0.31 -8.52
N ASP A 88 -1.17 0.03 -7.63
CA ASP A 88 -0.74 0.91 -6.56
C ASP A 88 0.74 1.29 -6.78
N ILE A 89 1.03 2.58 -6.98
CA ILE A 89 2.40 3.12 -7.16
C ILE A 89 2.85 3.80 -5.87
N ALA A 90 3.78 3.19 -5.15
CA ALA A 90 4.26 3.67 -3.85
C ALA A 90 5.64 4.34 -3.92
N ALA A 91 5.82 5.43 -3.15
CA ALA A 91 7.12 5.95 -2.76
C ALA A 91 7.26 5.91 -1.25
N SER A 92 8.34 5.27 -0.79
CA SER A 92 8.55 5.00 0.63
C SER A 92 8.73 6.29 1.41
N GLY A 93 8.03 6.38 2.54
CA GLY A 93 8.06 7.56 3.41
C GLY A 93 7.26 8.75 2.91
N LEU A 94 6.61 8.66 1.74
CA LEU A 94 5.78 9.74 1.20
C LEU A 94 4.31 9.36 1.06
N GLY A 95 4.05 8.20 0.45
CA GLY A 95 2.69 7.86 0.08
C GLY A 95 2.55 6.91 -1.10
N LEU A 96 1.33 6.84 -1.59
CA LEU A 96 0.86 5.92 -2.63
C LEU A 96 -0.13 6.63 -3.58
N PHE A 97 -0.02 6.32 -4.86
CA PHE A 97 -1.09 6.52 -5.85
C PHE A 97 -1.80 5.19 -6.11
N ALA A 98 -3.06 5.08 -5.73
CA ALA A 98 -3.92 3.98 -6.12
C ALA A 98 -4.68 4.36 -7.39
N VAL A 99 -4.44 3.61 -8.47
CA VAL A 99 -4.93 3.92 -9.81
C VAL A 99 -5.97 2.89 -10.23
N GLY A 100 -7.20 3.33 -10.44
CA GLY A 100 -8.27 2.54 -11.05
C GLY A 100 -8.40 2.87 -12.53
N VAL A 101 -8.48 1.85 -13.38
CA VAL A 101 -8.68 1.99 -14.83
C VAL A 101 -9.58 0.85 -15.31
N LYS A 102 -10.55 1.16 -16.18
CA LYS A 102 -11.37 0.18 -16.91
C LYS A 102 -11.03 0.20 -18.41
N GLY A 103 -9.82 -0.21 -18.75
CA GLY A 103 -9.19 -0.10 -20.05
C GLY A 103 -7.67 -0.17 -19.91
N GLU A 104 -6.96 0.53 -20.79
CA GLU A 104 -5.49 0.63 -20.78
C GLU A 104 -5.05 2.08 -20.56
N ALA A 105 -3.97 2.29 -19.83
CA ALA A 105 -3.35 3.60 -19.68
C ALA A 105 -1.84 3.49 -19.46
N VAL A 106 -1.12 4.54 -19.87
CA VAL A 106 0.33 4.69 -19.66
C VAL A 106 0.54 5.82 -18.67
N PHE A 107 1.28 5.52 -17.61
CA PHE A 107 1.63 6.46 -16.56
C PHE A 107 3.13 6.64 -16.51
N VAL A 108 3.56 7.89 -16.27
CA VAL A 108 4.96 8.20 -15.99
C VAL A 108 5.06 8.69 -14.56
N PHE A 109 5.85 7.99 -13.75
CA PHE A 109 6.12 8.32 -12.36
C PHE A 109 7.54 8.83 -12.23
N GLY A 110 7.70 10.00 -11.61
CA GLY A 110 9.00 10.54 -11.24
C GLY A 110 9.05 10.74 -9.73
N PRO A 111 9.72 9.89 -8.96
CA PRO A 111 10.13 10.22 -7.60
C PRO A 111 11.60 10.64 -7.57
N ILE A 112 11.98 11.33 -6.51
CA ILE A 112 13.39 11.49 -6.13
C ILE A 112 13.96 10.08 -5.81
N LYS A 113 15.08 9.71 -6.43
CA LYS A 113 15.67 8.35 -6.38
C LYS A 113 15.84 7.80 -4.98
N GLU A 114 16.26 8.65 -4.05
CA GLU A 114 16.55 8.29 -2.65
C GLU A 114 15.29 7.91 -1.87
N LEU A 115 14.10 8.29 -2.36
CA LEU A 115 12.81 8.01 -1.73
C LEU A 115 12.15 6.73 -2.30
N ILE A 116 12.82 6.04 -3.22
CA ILE A 116 12.37 4.76 -3.76
C ILE A 116 12.84 3.63 -2.82
N SER A 117 11.91 2.99 -2.09
CA SER A 117 12.18 1.69 -1.47
C SER A 117 12.06 0.59 -2.52
N HIS A 118 13.03 -0.32 -2.56
CA HIS A 118 13.05 -1.48 -3.45
C HIS A 118 12.11 -2.62 -3.00
N THR A 119 11.17 -2.34 -2.10
CA THR A 119 10.33 -3.39 -1.49
C THR A 119 8.86 -3.13 -1.81
N PHE A 120 8.43 -3.57 -2.99
CA PHE A 120 7.01 -3.83 -3.22
C PHE A 120 6.65 -5.14 -2.54
N GLU A 121 6.02 -5.04 -1.38
CA GLU A 121 5.19 -6.13 -0.87
C GLU A 121 3.87 -6.07 -1.64
N VAL A 122 3.46 -7.20 -2.20
CA VAL A 122 2.24 -7.38 -2.99
C VAL A 122 1.05 -6.84 -2.20
N ALA A 123 0.17 -6.08 -2.87
CA ALA A 123 -1.00 -5.44 -2.27
C ALA A 123 -1.81 -6.44 -1.41
N GLY A 124 -2.08 -6.03 -0.16
CA GLY A 124 -2.81 -6.81 0.84
C GLY A 124 -1.90 -7.28 1.97
N PHE A 125 -1.83 -6.48 3.05
CA PHE A 125 -1.25 -6.82 4.37
C PHE A 125 -0.24 -7.97 4.34
N THR A 126 0.86 -7.80 3.61
CA THR A 126 1.86 -8.84 3.59
C THR A 126 2.70 -8.69 4.84
N VAL A 127 2.60 -9.72 5.66
CA VAL A 127 3.39 -9.88 6.86
C VAL A 127 4.84 -10.04 6.41
N SER A 128 5.73 -9.13 6.83
CA SER A 128 7.14 -9.11 6.40
C SER A 128 7.73 -10.52 6.37
N LYS A 129 8.55 -10.85 5.36
CA LYS A 129 9.15 -12.20 5.18
C LYS A 129 9.72 -12.82 6.47
N ILE A 130 10.23 -12.00 7.39
CA ILE A 130 10.70 -12.41 8.72
C ILE A 130 9.55 -12.96 9.56
N VAL A 131 8.46 -12.21 9.68
CA VAL A 131 7.28 -12.59 10.46
C VAL A 131 6.56 -13.77 9.78
N SER A 132 6.49 -13.79 8.44
CA SER A 132 5.94 -14.95 7.70
C SER A 132 6.73 -16.24 7.97
N LYS A 133 8.07 -16.18 7.97
CA LYS A 133 8.93 -17.31 8.33
C LYS A 133 8.77 -17.71 9.81
N ALA A 134 8.66 -16.74 10.70
CA ALA A 134 8.46 -16.98 12.13
C ALA A 134 7.11 -17.70 12.39
N ASP A 135 6.04 -17.22 11.77
CA ASP A 135 4.71 -17.82 11.86
C ASP A 135 4.68 -19.22 11.25
N GLN A 136 5.35 -19.43 10.11
CA GLN A 136 5.47 -20.75 9.50
C GLN A 136 6.24 -21.73 10.40
N ALA A 137 7.31 -21.28 11.04
CA ALA A 137 8.08 -22.08 11.99
C ALA A 137 7.26 -22.42 13.24
N LEU A 138 6.53 -21.44 13.78
CA LEU A 138 5.64 -21.61 14.93
C LEU A 138 4.52 -22.60 14.63
N ASN A 139 3.87 -22.49 13.47
CA ASN A 139 2.81 -23.39 13.05
C ASN A 139 3.31 -24.82 12.83
N LYS A 140 4.50 -25.00 12.22
CA LYS A 140 5.13 -26.33 12.09
C LYS A 140 5.43 -26.96 13.45
N ARG A 141 5.95 -26.18 14.41
CA ARG A 141 6.20 -26.65 15.77
C ARG A 141 4.92 -27.10 16.47
N ARG A 142 3.84 -26.29 16.40
CA ARG A 142 2.54 -26.62 16.99
C ARG A 142 1.93 -27.90 16.40
N GLN A 143 2.07 -28.12 15.09
CA GLN A 143 1.60 -29.35 14.45
C GLN A 143 2.39 -30.58 14.93
N ASN A 144 3.71 -30.46 15.07
CA ASN A 144 4.55 -31.55 15.57
C ASN A 144 4.29 -31.87 17.05
N GLU A 145 4.04 -30.85 17.89
CA GLU A 145 3.64 -31.05 19.29
C GLU A 145 2.26 -31.72 19.42
N LYS A 146 1.30 -31.35 18.56
CA LYS A 146 -0.01 -32.03 18.49
C LYS A 146 0.11 -33.50 18.06
N LYS A 147 0.94 -33.80 17.05
CA LYS A 147 1.18 -35.20 16.62
C LYS A 147 1.82 -36.04 17.72
N ARG A 148 2.80 -35.49 18.47
CA ARG A 148 3.41 -36.17 19.62
C ARG A 148 2.42 -36.45 20.75
N LYS A 149 1.51 -35.52 21.05
CA LYS A 149 0.46 -35.75 22.05
C LYS A 149 -0.59 -36.77 21.62
N GLN A 150 -0.79 -36.98 20.32
CA GLN A 150 -1.68 -38.00 19.77
C GLN A 150 -1.04 -39.40 19.72
N SER A 151 0.29 -39.50 19.71
CA SER A 151 1.00 -40.78 19.67
C SER A 151 1.24 -41.41 21.05
N ASP A 152 0.95 -40.69 22.15
CA ASP A 152 1.00 -41.24 23.51
C ASP A 152 -0.43 -41.67 23.93
N PRO A 153 -0.77 -42.98 23.91
CA PRO A 153 -2.03 -43.44 24.47
C PRO A 153 -1.93 -43.37 26.00
N LYS A 154 -2.50 -42.31 26.59
CA LYS A 154 -2.87 -42.36 28.02
C LYS A 154 -4.04 -43.34 28.17
N VAL A 155 -3.73 -44.43 28.87
CA VAL A 155 -4.62 -45.47 29.41
C VAL A 155 -6.01 -44.91 29.79
N SER A 156 -7.05 -45.54 29.24
CA SER A 156 -8.48 -45.28 29.43
C SER A 156 -9.02 -45.94 30.72
N VAL A 157 -9.64 -45.18 31.67
CA VAL A 157 -11.11 -45.07 32.00
C VAL A 157 -11.67 -46.30 32.78
N PRO A 158 -12.46 -46.21 33.89
CA PRO A 158 -13.82 -45.62 33.98
C PRO A 158 -14.08 -44.72 35.21
N ALA A 159 -14.81 -43.59 35.10
CA ALA A 159 -16.24 -43.38 34.84
C ALA A 159 -17.13 -43.71 36.04
N GLU A 160 -17.57 -42.67 36.75
CA GLU A 160 -18.86 -42.63 37.44
C GLU A 160 -19.38 -41.18 37.51
N SER A 161 -20.52 -40.96 36.85
CA SER A 161 -21.48 -39.88 37.12
C SER A 161 -22.50 -40.44 38.14
N PRO A 162 -23.42 -39.67 38.80
CA PRO A 162 -24.14 -38.54 38.24
C PRO A 162 -24.54 -37.43 39.26
N ILE A 163 -25.30 -36.43 38.77
CA ILE A 163 -26.45 -35.73 39.40
C ILE A 163 -26.59 -34.41 38.62
N LEU A 164 -27.40 -34.40 37.55
CA LEU A 164 -28.83 -34.01 37.54
C LEU A 164 -29.10 -32.57 38.00
N THR A 165 -29.22 -31.71 36.98
CA THR A 165 -30.27 -30.69 36.78
C THR A 165 -30.71 -29.84 37.98
N VAL A 166 -30.38 -28.55 37.94
CA VAL A 166 -31.25 -27.50 38.49
C VAL A 166 -31.58 -26.55 37.34
N GLY A 167 -32.85 -26.60 36.92
CA GLY A 167 -33.45 -25.61 36.04
C GLY A 167 -33.83 -24.37 36.83
N ALA A 168 -33.62 -23.25 36.16
CA ALA A 168 -34.22 -21.93 36.28
C ALA A 168 -35.13 -21.64 37.49
N ASP A 169 -34.79 -20.58 38.22
CA ASP A 169 -35.80 -19.63 38.70
C ASP A 169 -35.32 -18.20 38.44
N SER A 170 -36.21 -17.47 37.77
CA SER A 170 -36.23 -16.04 37.49
C SER A 170 -36.22 -15.18 38.75
N ASN A 171 -35.51 -14.04 38.72
CA ASN A 171 -36.09 -12.71 38.99
C ASN A 171 -35.07 -11.56 38.92
N SER A 172 -35.37 -10.60 38.04
CA SER A 172 -35.33 -9.13 38.19
C SER A 172 -34.40 -8.51 39.25
N CYS A 173 -33.36 -7.80 38.80
CA CYS A 173 -33.20 -6.33 38.84
C CYS A 173 -31.84 -5.94 38.23
#